data_AF-A0A938QQU5-F1
#
_entry.id   AF-A0A938QQU5-F1
#
_cell.length_a   1.000
_cell.length_b   1.000
_cell.length_c   1.000
_cell.angle_alpha   90.00
_cell.angle_beta   90.00
_cell.angle_gamma   90.00
#
_symmetry.space_group_name_H-M   'P 1'
#
loop_
_entity.id
_entity.type
_entity.pdbx_description
1 polymer ?
#
loop_
_entity_poly.entity_id
_entity_poly.type
_entity_poly.pdbx_seq_one_letter_code
_entity_poly.pdbx_strand_id
1 'polypeptide(L)'
;MLTAEPVWDEDDASLPDGDVVVSPLPVGPRLTLRFVSAFEPWLAVAGRRINADDGPESRAALLWFGRRQATLWRALGVDHGLRATQAQGQVIVTDVLGLNDGVALDHGAMMGALELAKVRWPAFAVLGASIGSRAELAARARVLYAAGTQLDVRVEEDGRVRARRLLRVGRA
;
A
#
# COMPACT_ATOMS: atom_id res chain seq x y z
N MET A 1 -10.74 -14.26 2.98
CA MET A 1 -10.55 -13.23 1.93
C MET A 1 -10.04 -12.00 2.66
N LEU A 2 -8.98 -11.32 2.21
CA LEU A 2 -8.72 -9.95 2.70
C LEU A 2 -9.91 -9.13 2.21
N THR A 3 -10.93 -8.98 3.06
CA THR A 3 -12.26 -8.44 2.72
C THR A 3 -12.17 -6.97 2.34
N ALA A 4 -13.01 -6.60 1.35
CA ALA A 4 -13.28 -5.28 0.78
C ALA A 4 -12.05 -4.40 0.44
N GLU A 5 -12.09 -3.77 -0.73
CA GLU A 5 -11.27 -2.57 -0.90
C GLU A 5 -11.72 -1.57 0.17
N PRO A 6 -10.80 -0.92 0.91
CA PRO A 6 -11.19 0.12 1.84
C PRO A 6 -12.07 1.13 1.09
N VAL A 7 -13.16 1.58 1.72
CA VAL A 7 -14.04 2.57 1.12
C VAL A 7 -13.26 3.87 1.05
N TRP A 8 -12.96 4.30 -0.17
CA TRP A 8 -12.18 5.49 -0.47
C TRP A 8 -13.05 6.72 -0.30
N ASP A 9 -12.47 7.77 0.25
CA ASP A 9 -13.15 9.05 0.43
C ASP A 9 -13.49 9.67 -0.94
N GLU A 10 -14.56 10.45 -1.00
CA GLU A 10 -15.01 11.08 -2.24
C GLU A 10 -14.01 12.15 -2.71
N ASP A 11 -13.90 12.30 -4.03
CA ASP A 11 -12.90 13.13 -4.70
C ASP A 11 -12.89 14.62 -4.24
N ASP A 12 -13.99 15.11 -3.65
CA ASP A 12 -14.20 16.52 -3.28
C ASP A 12 -14.43 16.79 -1.77
N ALA A 13 -14.44 15.77 -0.90
CA ALA A 13 -14.57 16.01 0.54
C ALA A 13 -13.33 16.75 1.09
N SER A 14 -13.48 17.55 2.14
CA SER A 14 -12.31 18.05 2.88
C SER A 14 -11.54 16.88 3.49
N LEU A 15 -10.21 16.96 3.51
CA LEU A 15 -9.41 15.95 4.21
C LEU A 15 -9.59 16.13 5.72
N PRO A 16 -9.78 15.06 6.49
CA PRO A 16 -9.76 15.15 7.95
C PRO A 16 -8.39 15.60 8.46
N ASP A 17 -8.33 15.98 9.73
CA ASP A 17 -7.06 16.29 10.40
C ASP A 17 -6.13 15.05 10.45
N GLY A 18 -4.82 15.32 10.44
CA GLY A 18 -3.77 14.31 10.39
C GLY A 18 -2.68 14.66 9.38
N ASP A 19 -1.63 13.84 9.34
CA ASP A 19 -0.53 14.03 8.39
C ASP A 19 -0.94 13.56 7.00
N VAL A 20 -0.88 14.47 6.02
CA VAL A 20 -1.18 14.10 4.64
C VAL A 20 0.06 13.53 3.97
N VAL A 21 0.00 12.26 3.61
CA VAL A 21 1.06 11.52 2.91
C VAL A 21 0.61 11.21 1.50
N VAL A 22 1.47 11.51 0.53
CA VAL A 22 1.21 11.24 -0.89
C VAL A 22 2.26 10.30 -1.46
N SER A 23 1.84 9.36 -2.29
CA SER A 23 2.75 8.43 -2.97
C SER A 23 2.26 8.09 -4.38
N PRO A 24 3.13 7.91 -5.39
CA PRO A 24 2.71 7.44 -6.69
C PRO A 24 2.12 6.04 -6.60
N LEU A 25 0.97 5.86 -7.24
CA LEU A 25 0.32 4.56 -7.30
C LEU A 25 1.08 3.65 -8.30
N PRO A 26 1.72 2.55 -7.86
CA PRO A 26 2.38 1.65 -8.77
C PRO A 26 1.35 0.93 -9.66
N VAL A 27 1.69 0.77 -10.94
CA VAL A 27 0.83 0.10 -11.94
C VAL A 27 1.34 -1.31 -12.20
N GLY A 28 0.45 -2.29 -12.07
CA GLY A 28 0.72 -3.70 -12.39
C GLY A 28 -0.17 -4.67 -11.61
N PRO A 29 0.09 -5.99 -11.72
CA PRO A 29 -0.68 -7.01 -11.01
C PRO A 29 -0.61 -6.82 -9.50
N ARG A 30 -1.77 -6.83 -8.84
CA ARG A 30 -1.84 -6.73 -7.38
C ARG A 30 -1.46 -8.06 -6.76
N LEU A 31 -0.49 -8.04 -5.85
CA LEU A 31 -0.11 -9.13 -4.98
C LEU A 31 -0.77 -8.94 -3.62
N THR A 32 -1.28 -10.02 -3.05
CA THR A 32 -1.86 -10.04 -1.72
C THR A 32 -1.30 -11.21 -0.93
N LEU A 33 -0.84 -10.94 0.28
CA LEU A 33 -0.26 -11.93 1.19
C LEU A 33 -0.91 -11.83 2.57
N ARG A 34 -1.17 -12.96 3.19
CA ARG A 34 -1.42 -13.07 4.64
C ARG A 34 -0.98 -14.45 5.10
N PHE A 35 -0.88 -14.66 6.40
CA PHE A 35 -0.65 -15.98 6.96
C PHE A 35 -1.89 -16.45 7.72
N VAL A 36 -2.31 -17.70 7.48
CA VAL A 36 -3.27 -18.39 8.35
C VAL A 36 -2.53 -18.98 9.55
N SER A 37 -1.31 -19.44 9.31
CA SER A 37 -0.33 -19.86 10.32
C SER A 37 1.08 -19.65 9.76
N ALA A 38 2.11 -19.88 10.57
CA ALA A 38 3.51 -19.77 10.14
C ALA A 38 3.84 -20.60 8.88
N PHE A 39 3.13 -21.72 8.69
CA PHE A 39 3.36 -22.67 7.61
C PHE A 39 2.30 -22.61 6.51
N GLU A 40 1.26 -21.80 6.68
CA GLU A 40 0.16 -21.69 5.73
C GLU A 40 0.01 -20.24 5.24
N PRO A 41 0.88 -19.80 4.32
CA PRO A 41 0.70 -18.53 3.64
C PRO A 41 -0.46 -18.62 2.65
N TRP A 42 -1.22 -17.54 2.60
CA TRP A 42 -2.18 -17.28 1.54
C TRP A 42 -1.60 -16.17 0.67
N LEU A 43 -1.13 -16.56 -0.52
CA LEU A 43 -0.54 -15.66 -1.51
C LEU A 43 -1.43 -15.64 -2.75
N ALA A 44 -1.74 -14.46 -3.26
CA ALA A 44 -2.53 -14.26 -4.46
C ALA A 44 -1.93 -13.19 -5.35
N VAL A 45 -2.10 -13.36 -6.67
CA VAL A 45 -1.74 -12.37 -7.70
C VAL A 45 -2.98 -12.13 -8.55
N ALA A 46 -3.31 -10.87 -8.80
CA ALA A 46 -4.51 -10.44 -9.51
C ALA A 46 -5.79 -11.11 -8.95
N GLY A 47 -5.87 -11.27 -7.62
CA GLY A 47 -7.00 -11.91 -6.93
C GLY A 47 -7.03 -13.43 -6.98
N ARG A 48 -6.17 -14.08 -7.79
CA ARG A 48 -6.08 -15.54 -7.88
C ARG A 48 -5.05 -16.06 -6.89
N ARG A 49 -5.46 -17.01 -6.04
CA ARG A 49 -4.52 -17.72 -5.14
C ARG A 49 -3.48 -18.47 -5.98
N ILE A 50 -2.21 -18.30 -5.63
CA ILE A 50 -1.10 -18.99 -6.29
C ILE A 50 -0.50 -20.02 -5.34
N ASN A 51 -0.44 -21.27 -5.80
CA ASN A 51 0.15 -22.39 -5.04
C ASN A 51 1.27 -23.08 -5.82
N ALA A 52 1.51 -22.68 -7.07
CA ALA A 52 2.52 -23.24 -7.95
C ALA A 52 2.99 -22.16 -8.96
N ASP A 53 4.16 -22.39 -9.54
CA ASP A 53 4.64 -21.63 -10.69
C ASP A 53 3.86 -22.07 -11.94
N ASP A 54 2.94 -21.21 -12.36
CA ASP A 54 2.11 -21.40 -13.57
C ASP A 54 2.34 -20.30 -14.61
N GLY A 55 3.36 -19.47 -14.41
CA GLY A 55 3.68 -18.37 -15.30
C GLY A 55 4.65 -17.35 -14.69
N PRO A 56 5.08 -16.34 -15.48
CA PRO A 56 6.07 -15.36 -15.02
C PRO A 56 5.65 -14.59 -13.76
N GLU A 57 4.37 -14.23 -13.64
CA GLU A 57 3.84 -13.44 -12.51
C GLU A 57 3.83 -14.25 -11.20
N SER A 58 3.35 -15.50 -11.25
CA SER A 58 3.33 -16.40 -10.10
C SER A 58 4.74 -16.82 -9.71
N ARG A 59 5.62 -17.12 -10.67
CA ARG A 59 7.05 -17.34 -10.42
C ARG A 59 7.69 -16.17 -9.68
N ALA A 60 7.48 -14.94 -10.17
CA ALA A 60 8.05 -13.75 -9.55
C ALA A 60 7.53 -13.54 -8.13
N ALA A 61 6.23 -13.75 -7.90
CA ALA A 61 5.61 -13.65 -6.57
C ALA A 61 6.15 -14.70 -5.61
N LEU A 62 6.24 -15.97 -6.04
CA LEU A 62 6.76 -17.08 -5.24
C LEU A 62 8.24 -16.87 -4.89
N LEU A 63 9.07 -16.45 -5.85
CA LEU A 63 10.49 -16.16 -5.60
C LEU A 63 10.67 -14.96 -4.66
N TRP A 64 9.84 -13.92 -4.80
CA TRP A 64 9.89 -12.77 -3.90
C TRP A 64 9.49 -13.14 -2.48
N PHE A 65 8.41 -13.92 -2.34
CA PHE A 65 7.88 -14.40 -1.07
C PHE A 65 8.85 -15.36 -0.38
N GLY A 66 9.34 -16.39 -1.08
CA GLY A 66 10.21 -17.42 -0.52
C GLY A 66 11.49 -16.86 0.10
N ARG A 67 12.06 -15.81 -0.50
CA ARG A 67 13.25 -15.11 0.05
C ARG A 67 12.98 -14.32 1.33
N ARG A 68 11.70 -14.07 1.64
CA ARG A 68 11.26 -13.17 2.73
C ARG A 68 10.29 -13.83 3.70
N GLN A 69 9.97 -15.11 3.53
CA GLN A 69 8.88 -15.76 4.26
C GLN A 69 9.05 -15.63 5.78
N ALA A 70 10.24 -15.91 6.31
CA ALA A 70 10.49 -15.86 7.75
C ALA A 70 10.36 -14.43 8.33
N THR A 71 10.86 -13.42 7.61
CA THR A 71 10.78 -12.02 8.05
C THR A 71 9.37 -11.45 7.88
N LEU A 72 8.67 -11.80 6.81
CA LEU A 72 7.27 -11.44 6.60
C LEU A 72 6.36 -12.09 7.63
N TRP A 73 6.59 -13.35 8.02
CA TRP A 73 5.84 -13.99 9.10
C TRP A 73 6.02 -13.25 10.43
N ARG A 74 7.27 -12.88 10.77
CA ARG A 74 7.54 -12.12 12.01
C ARG A 74 6.88 -10.75 12.01
N ALA A 75 6.84 -10.09 10.85
CA ALA A 75 6.24 -8.77 10.69
C ALA A 75 4.72 -8.79 10.72
N LEU A 76 4.10 -9.76 10.02
CA LEU A 76 2.65 -9.76 9.78
C LEU A 76 1.89 -10.62 10.79
N GLY A 77 2.49 -11.73 11.23
CA GLY A 77 1.81 -12.75 12.01
C GLY A 77 0.53 -13.25 11.32
N VAL A 78 -0.47 -13.61 12.13
CA VAL A 78 -1.82 -13.96 11.66
C VAL A 78 -2.78 -12.77 11.66
N ASP A 79 -2.35 -11.63 12.19
CA ASP A 79 -3.20 -10.46 12.41
C ASP A 79 -3.12 -9.44 11.28
N HIS A 80 -2.07 -9.50 10.44
CA HIS A 80 -1.89 -8.56 9.35
C HIS A 80 -1.82 -9.24 7.98
N GLY A 81 -2.34 -8.53 6.99
CA GLY A 81 -2.16 -8.81 5.58
C GLY A 81 -1.29 -7.75 4.91
N LEU A 82 -0.71 -8.09 3.78
CA LEU A 82 0.11 -7.22 2.95
C LEU A 82 -0.50 -7.11 1.55
N ARG A 83 -0.59 -5.88 1.05
CA ARG A 83 -0.88 -5.59 -0.36
C ARG A 83 0.36 -5.00 -1.02
N ALA A 84 0.60 -5.44 -2.24
CA ALA A 84 1.70 -4.97 -3.06
C ALA A 84 1.30 -4.95 -4.54
N THR A 85 2.10 -4.27 -5.35
CA THR A 85 1.98 -4.28 -6.81
C THR A 85 3.27 -4.84 -7.41
N GLN A 86 3.12 -5.77 -8.37
CA GLN A 86 4.21 -6.19 -9.22
C GLN A 86 4.40 -5.16 -10.34
N ALA A 87 5.45 -4.35 -10.26
CA ALA A 87 5.75 -3.31 -11.22
C ALA A 87 7.22 -3.39 -11.64
N GLN A 88 7.48 -3.39 -12.96
CA GLN A 88 8.83 -3.33 -13.53
C GLN A 88 9.79 -4.40 -12.95
N GLY A 89 9.31 -5.63 -12.75
CA GLY A 89 10.10 -6.73 -12.19
C GLY A 89 10.35 -6.64 -10.68
N GLN A 90 9.72 -5.69 -9.98
CA GLN A 90 9.79 -5.54 -8.54
C GLN A 90 8.43 -5.76 -7.88
N VAL A 91 8.43 -6.09 -6.59
CA VAL A 91 7.24 -6.09 -5.74
C VAL A 91 7.31 -4.87 -4.85
N ILE A 92 6.38 -3.95 -5.06
CA ILE A 92 6.26 -2.68 -4.32
C ILE A 92 5.11 -2.83 -3.33
N VAL A 93 5.43 -2.91 -2.04
CA VAL A 93 4.46 -2.98 -0.95
C VAL A 93 3.75 -1.63 -0.84
N THR A 94 2.43 -1.65 -0.91
CA THR A 94 1.60 -0.45 -0.84
C THR A 94 0.93 -0.33 0.52
N ASP A 95 0.59 -1.46 1.15
CA ASP A 95 -0.17 -1.46 2.40
C ASP A 95 0.15 -2.67 3.27
N VAL A 96 0.09 -2.46 4.58
CA VAL A 96 -0.11 -3.50 5.59
C VAL A 96 -1.44 -3.22 6.27
N LEU A 97 -2.30 -4.23 6.35
CA LEU A 97 -3.68 -4.10 6.81
C LEU A 97 -3.89 -4.98 8.03
N GLY A 98 -4.53 -4.46 9.07
CA GLY A 98 -5.11 -5.29 10.12
C GLY A 98 -6.21 -6.17 9.53
N LEU A 99 -6.15 -7.48 9.76
CA LEU A 99 -7.13 -8.44 9.23
C LEU A 99 -8.43 -8.42 10.03
N ASN A 100 -8.39 -7.91 11.26
CA ASN A 100 -9.55 -7.83 12.16
C ASN A 100 -10.38 -6.57 11.92
N ASP A 101 -9.75 -5.44 11.64
CA ASP A 101 -10.39 -4.13 11.47
C ASP A 101 -10.35 -3.62 10.02
N GLY A 102 -9.52 -4.22 9.15
CA GLY A 102 -9.33 -3.79 7.77
C GLY A 102 -8.53 -2.48 7.63
N VAL A 103 -8.00 -1.94 8.73
CA VAL A 103 -7.34 -0.64 8.76
C VAL A 103 -5.89 -0.78 8.30
N ALA A 104 -5.45 0.13 7.42
CA ALA A 104 -4.06 0.16 6.98
C ALA A 104 -3.16 0.82 8.03
N LEU A 105 -1.96 0.28 8.21
CA LEU A 105 -0.89 0.96 8.92
C LEU A 105 -0.46 2.20 8.16
N ASP A 106 -0.10 3.26 8.89
CA ASP A 106 0.56 4.43 8.31
C ASP A 106 1.96 4.11 7.79
N HIS A 107 2.60 5.06 7.10
CA HIS A 107 3.90 4.82 6.49
C HIS A 107 4.99 4.46 7.53
N GLY A 108 4.97 5.10 8.71
CA GLY A 108 5.95 4.89 9.76
C GLY A 108 5.84 3.51 10.39
N ALA A 109 4.62 3.12 10.78
CA ALA A 109 4.30 1.81 11.32
C ALA A 109 4.56 0.69 10.30
N MET A 110 4.21 0.92 9.03
CA MET A 110 4.50 -0.02 7.95
C MET A 110 6.01 -0.21 7.75
N MET A 111 6.79 0.87 7.71
CA MET A 111 8.24 0.80 7.57
C MET A 111 8.89 0.07 8.75
N GLY A 112 8.48 0.38 9.99
CA GLY A 112 8.96 -0.31 11.19
C GLY A 112 8.62 -1.80 11.18
N ALA A 113 7.38 -2.16 10.82
CA ALA A 113 6.95 -3.56 10.76
C ALA A 113 7.75 -4.36 9.71
N LEU A 114 8.06 -3.76 8.56
CA LEU A 114 8.67 -4.47 7.42
C LEU A 114 10.18 -4.26 7.27
N GLU A 115 10.84 -3.58 8.22
CA GLU A 115 12.27 -3.22 8.15
C GLU A 115 13.15 -4.44 7.82
N LEU A 116 12.97 -5.53 8.57
CA LEU A 116 13.73 -6.76 8.41
C LEU A 116 13.39 -7.52 7.12
N ALA A 117 12.20 -7.30 6.56
CA ALA A 117 11.78 -7.95 5.32
C ALA A 117 12.40 -7.32 4.06
N LYS A 118 13.06 -6.15 4.19
CA LYS A 118 13.75 -5.43 3.11
C LYS A 118 12.88 -5.37 1.84
N VAL A 119 11.62 -5.02 2.04
CA VAL A 119 10.67 -4.83 0.95
C VAL A 119 10.93 -3.49 0.27
N ARG A 120 10.36 -3.30 -0.93
CA ARG A 120 10.30 -1.99 -1.57
C ARG A 120 8.94 -1.37 -1.28
N TRP A 121 8.90 -0.06 -1.12
CA TRP A 121 7.69 0.76 -1.00
C TRP A 121 7.76 1.90 -2.02
N PRO A 122 6.62 2.50 -2.40
CA PRO A 122 6.64 3.67 -3.27
C PRO A 122 7.38 4.82 -2.57
N ALA A 123 8.03 5.68 -3.36
CA ALA A 123 8.49 6.95 -2.83
C ALA A 123 7.26 7.75 -2.36
N PHE A 124 7.38 8.44 -1.22
CA PHE A 124 6.29 9.24 -0.68
C PHE A 124 6.80 10.61 -0.26
N ALA A 125 5.87 11.54 -0.10
CA ALA A 125 6.11 12.84 0.48
C ALA A 125 5.08 13.11 1.57
N VAL A 126 5.53 13.68 2.68
CA VAL A 126 4.67 14.19 3.73
C VAL A 126 4.38 15.65 3.40
N LEU A 127 3.12 15.96 3.12
CA LEU A 127 2.67 17.33 2.84
C LEU A 127 2.38 18.10 4.14
N GLY A 128 2.44 17.44 5.30
CA GLY A 128 2.19 17.99 6.62
C GLY A 128 0.72 17.93 7.03
N ALA A 129 0.43 18.50 8.20
CA ALA A 129 -0.91 18.58 8.76
C ALA A 129 -1.79 19.60 8.02
N SER A 130 -3.09 19.30 7.99
CA SER A 130 -4.18 20.19 7.57
C SER A 130 -4.07 20.69 6.12
N ILE A 131 -4.76 20.00 5.21
CA ILE A 131 -5.02 20.49 3.85
C ILE A 131 -6.49 20.85 3.73
N GLY A 132 -6.79 22.15 3.62
CA GLY A 132 -8.14 22.67 3.74
C GLY A 132 -8.99 22.50 2.47
N SER A 133 -8.36 22.17 1.32
CA SER A 133 -9.07 22.01 0.06
C SER A 133 -8.36 21.09 -0.94
N ARG A 134 -9.12 20.54 -1.88
CA ARG A 134 -8.60 19.81 -3.04
C ARG A 134 -7.66 20.66 -3.89
N ALA A 135 -7.93 21.95 -4.04
CA ALA A 135 -7.09 22.87 -4.81
C ALA A 135 -5.70 23.02 -4.19
N GLU A 136 -5.65 23.14 -2.86
CA GLU A 136 -4.40 23.18 -2.10
C GLU A 136 -3.62 21.86 -2.22
N LEU A 137 -4.29 20.72 -2.04
CA LEU A 137 -3.69 19.40 -2.24
C LEU A 137 -3.06 19.27 -3.62
N ALA A 138 -3.81 19.65 -4.67
CA ALA A 138 -3.34 19.59 -6.05
C ALA A 138 -2.16 20.54 -6.29
N ALA A 139 -2.18 21.74 -5.72
CA ALA A 139 -1.08 22.69 -5.83
C ALA A 139 0.20 22.13 -5.19
N ARG A 140 0.14 21.57 -3.98
CA ARG A 140 1.28 20.94 -3.31
C ARG A 140 1.78 19.72 -4.08
N ALA A 141 0.89 18.85 -4.55
CA ALA A 141 1.24 17.67 -5.32
C ALA A 141 1.97 17.99 -6.63
N ARG A 142 1.57 19.06 -7.33
CA ARG A 142 2.22 19.51 -8.58
C ARG A 142 3.68 19.94 -8.42
N VAL A 143 4.06 20.42 -7.22
CA VAL A 143 5.45 20.80 -6.94
C VAL A 143 6.35 19.56 -6.87
N LEU A 144 5.79 18.41 -6.48
CA LEU A 144 6.54 17.20 -6.16
C LEU A 144 6.48 16.14 -7.27
N TYR A 145 5.40 16.10 -8.05
CA TYR A 145 5.14 15.04 -9.00
C TYR A 145 4.77 15.58 -10.39
N ALA A 146 5.18 14.83 -11.41
CA ALA A 146 4.91 15.17 -12.80
C ALA A 146 3.40 15.15 -13.11
N ALA A 147 2.98 16.02 -14.03
CA ALA A 147 1.61 16.03 -14.54
C ALA A 147 1.22 14.65 -15.12
N GLY A 148 0.00 14.22 -14.82
CA GLY A 148 -0.54 12.93 -15.22
C GLY A 148 -0.27 11.79 -14.23
N THR A 149 0.62 11.97 -13.25
CA THR A 149 0.88 10.98 -12.19
C THR A 149 -0.39 10.73 -11.38
N GLN A 150 -0.73 9.46 -11.15
CA GLN A 150 -1.75 9.06 -10.19
C GLN A 150 -1.09 8.90 -8.82
N LEU A 151 -1.63 9.61 -7.83
CA LEU A 151 -1.18 9.61 -6.46
C LEU A 151 -2.23 8.94 -5.58
N ASP A 152 -1.73 8.13 -4.67
CA ASP A 152 -2.43 7.71 -3.48
C ASP A 152 -2.21 8.75 -2.39
N VAL A 153 -3.28 9.34 -1.91
CA VAL A 153 -3.29 10.37 -0.86
C VAL A 153 -3.87 9.75 0.39
N ARG A 154 -3.11 9.77 1.48
CA ARG A 154 -3.48 9.22 2.79
C ARG A 154 -3.46 10.32 3.82
N VAL A 155 -4.44 10.30 4.71
CA VAL A 155 -4.36 11.02 5.99
C VAL A 155 -3.98 9.99 7.03
N GLU A 156 -2.88 10.24 7.72
CA GLU A 156 -2.24 9.31 8.63
C GLU A 156 -2.20 9.90 10.04
N GLU A 157 -2.56 9.07 11.02
CA GLU A 157 -2.64 9.46 12.43
C GLU A 157 -2.57 8.20 13.31
N ASP A 158 -1.85 8.27 14.42
CA ASP A 158 -1.73 7.21 15.43
C ASP A 158 -1.37 5.81 14.86
N GLY A 159 -0.41 5.74 13.94
CA GLY A 159 0.01 4.46 13.37
C GLY A 159 -0.90 3.94 12.25
N ARG A 160 -1.92 4.70 11.85
CA ARG A 160 -3.01 4.22 10.99
C ARG A 160 -3.36 5.21 9.88
N VAL A 161 -3.81 4.68 8.75
CA VAL A 161 -4.45 5.47 7.70
C VAL A 161 -5.91 5.73 8.10
N ARG A 162 -6.28 6.99 8.28
CA ARG A 162 -7.62 7.44 8.66
C ARG A 162 -8.52 7.69 7.46
N ALA A 163 -7.96 8.26 6.41
CA ALA A 163 -8.66 8.55 5.17
C ALA A 163 -7.73 8.34 3.98
N ARG A 164 -8.31 8.03 2.82
CA ARG A 164 -7.55 7.73 1.62
C ARG A 164 -8.33 8.11 0.37
N ARG A 165 -7.66 8.72 -0.61
CA ARG A 165 -8.24 9.05 -1.91
C ARG A 165 -7.21 9.02 -3.03
N LEU A 166 -7.69 8.99 -4.26
CA LEU A 166 -6.83 9.09 -5.44
C LEU A 166 -6.78 10.53 -5.94
N LEU A 167 -5.61 10.99 -6.33
CA LEU A 167 -5.42 12.28 -6.98
C LEU A 167 -4.65 12.10 -8.27
N ARG A 168 -5.19 12.63 -9.37
CA ARG A 168 -4.41 12.79 -10.59
C ARG A 168 -3.81 14.19 -10.64
N VAL A 169 -2.49 14.27 -10.78
CA VAL A 169 -1.81 15.56 -10.91
C VAL A 169 -2.22 16.20 -12.24
N GLY A 170 -2.98 17.30 -12.19
CA GLY A 170 -3.43 18.02 -13.38
C GLY A 170 -2.29 18.73 -14.12
N ARG A 171 -2.50 19.04 -15.41
CA ARG A 171 -1.62 19.94 -16.17
C ARG A 171 -1.77 21.38 -15.66
N ALA A 172 -0.70 22.16 -15.76
CA ALA A 172 -0.71 23.61 -15.58
C ALA A 172 -1.52 24.29 -16.69
#